data_AF-A0A293M0P2-F1
#
_entry.id   AF-A0A293M0P2-F1
#
_cell.length_a   1.000
_cell.length_b   1.000
_cell.length_c   1.000
_cell.angle_alpha   90.00
_cell.angle_beta   90.00
_cell.angle_gamma   90.00
#
_symmetry.space_group_name_H-M   'P 1'
#
loop_
_entity.id
_entity.type
_entity.pdbx_description
1 polymer ?
#
loop_
_entity_poly.entity_id
_entity_poly.type
_entity_poly.pdbx_seq_one_letter_code
_entity_poly.pdbx_strand_id
1 'polypeptide(L)'
;MVYHHNGTSYLLNLIDTPGHVDFSYEVLRSVAVCQGVILLVDANQGIQAQTVANFNMAFCSELTIVPVLNKVDLKNADVEGVSAQMDNLFGIKKEEIIKVSAKLGTGVTELMEAIIERIPPPKGDVSAPFRGFLLDSWYDRYRGVIALVIAADGKLRPGDEIISHTTGTLYTVRDLGFMHPDETPTEKLCAGQTGYVVANMRSPKEANVGDTLSHKSVDLKPLPKFEKSKPMVFAGIYPEDQSQNTELRSAVEKLLLNDPSVQVSLESSPALGQGWRLGFLGLLHMDVFCQRLDQEFNAQVVVTAPSVSYKVKIVGAKNIKQYGGEMVTVNNPLLMPDPSIVKEYFEPMAIGTIISPDTYLSEIMSLCMDRRGQSKSTQNIDNRTIMLQYKFPLNEIIVDFFDELKSITSGYASFDYEEIGYELSSLTKMNILINGKEVDELTTIVHSSRARLVGRSMLLRLKEAIPQQLYAVALQAAIGGKVVAREDIKAIKKNVLAKCYGGDITRKMKLLKRHSEKQKALRLIGNVEIPRDAFIKVLKRS
;
A
#
# COMPACT_ATOMS: atom_id res chain seq x y z
N MET A 1 -20.51 -11.94 19.94
CA MET A 1 -20.90 -11.52 21.31
C MET A 1 -22.35 -11.79 21.61
N VAL A 2 -22.65 -12.45 22.75
CA VAL A 2 -24.03 -12.57 23.24
C VAL A 2 -24.30 -11.41 24.21
N TYR A 3 -25.32 -10.60 23.92
CA TYR A 3 -25.72 -9.45 24.73
C TYR A 3 -27.19 -9.57 25.13
N HIS A 4 -27.50 -9.31 26.40
CA HIS A 4 -28.87 -9.39 26.91
C HIS A 4 -29.46 -7.98 27.02
N HIS A 5 -30.56 -7.74 26.32
CA HIS A 5 -31.27 -6.46 26.35
C HIS A 5 -32.77 -6.69 26.35
N ASN A 6 -33.50 -6.04 27.27
CA ASN A 6 -34.97 -6.15 27.42
C ASN A 6 -35.51 -7.60 27.43
N GLY A 7 -34.80 -8.51 28.11
CA GLY A 7 -35.20 -9.93 28.21
C GLY A 7 -34.95 -10.76 26.94
N THR A 8 -34.40 -10.15 25.87
CA THR A 8 -34.01 -10.83 24.63
C THR A 8 -32.49 -10.95 24.56
N SER A 9 -32.02 -12.08 24.03
CA SER A 9 -30.58 -12.32 23.81
C SER A 9 -30.23 -12.04 22.36
N TYR A 10 -29.25 -11.17 22.14
CA TYR A 10 -28.77 -10.75 20.83
C TYR A 10 -27.39 -11.35 20.56
N LEU A 11 -27.19 -11.88 19.36
CA LEU A 11 -25.87 -12.27 18.87
C LEU A 11 -25.31 -11.14 18.00
N LEU A 12 -24.38 -10.38 18.55
CA LEU A 12 -23.69 -9.28 17.89
C LEU A 12 -22.40 -9.80 17.27
N ASN A 13 -22.28 -9.70 15.94
CA ASN A 13 -21.06 -10.00 15.21
C ASN A 13 -20.30 -8.70 15.01
N LEU A 14 -19.07 -8.64 15.52
CA LEU A 14 -18.20 -7.48 15.38
C LEU A 14 -17.12 -7.83 14.37
N ILE A 15 -16.96 -6.97 13.38
CA ILE A 15 -15.90 -7.06 12.38
C ILE A 15 -15.02 -5.83 12.59
N ASP A 16 -13.77 -6.08 12.96
CA ASP A 16 -12.76 -5.04 13.05
C ASP A 16 -12.22 -4.74 11.65
N THR A 17 -12.14 -3.47 11.27
CA THR A 17 -11.67 -3.07 9.95
C THR A 17 -10.49 -2.11 10.09
N PRO A 18 -9.44 -2.28 9.27
CA PRO A 18 -8.32 -1.35 9.27
C PRO A 18 -8.77 0.06 8.85
N GLY A 19 -8.21 1.10 9.47
CA GLY A 19 -8.59 2.49 9.19
C GLY A 19 -7.80 3.17 8.07
N HIS A 20 -6.84 2.48 7.44
CA HIS A 20 -5.90 3.08 6.49
C HIS A 20 -6.25 2.71 5.03
N VAL A 21 -6.06 3.67 4.12
CA VAL A 21 -6.38 3.56 2.68
C VAL A 21 -5.79 2.34 1.99
N ASP A 22 -4.56 1.97 2.35
CA ASP A 22 -3.87 0.77 1.84
C ASP A 22 -4.61 -0.54 2.10
N PHE A 23 -5.52 -0.56 3.08
CA PHE A 23 -6.36 -1.72 3.40
C PHE A 23 -7.83 -1.46 3.08
N SER A 24 -8.13 -0.46 2.23
CA SER A 24 -9.49 -0.14 1.75
C SER A 24 -10.22 -1.36 1.19
N TYR A 25 -9.50 -2.32 0.60
CA TYR A 25 -10.07 -3.58 0.15
C TYR A 25 -10.65 -4.41 1.31
N GLU A 26 -9.94 -4.51 2.44
CA GLU A 26 -10.44 -5.18 3.65
C GLU A 26 -11.68 -4.49 4.22
N VAL A 27 -11.65 -3.15 4.23
CA VAL A 27 -12.80 -2.34 4.67
C VAL A 27 -14.00 -2.60 3.78
N LEU A 28 -13.85 -2.52 2.45
CA LEU A 28 -14.93 -2.75 1.48
C LEU A 28 -15.57 -4.14 1.64
N ARG A 29 -14.75 -5.18 1.82
CA ARG A 29 -15.25 -6.54 2.06
C ARG A 29 -16.09 -6.64 3.33
N SER A 30 -15.62 -5.99 4.39
CA SER A 30 -16.28 -6.00 5.71
C SER A 30 -17.57 -5.18 5.71
N VAL A 31 -17.55 -4.01 5.10
CA VAL A 31 -18.72 -3.13 4.91
C VAL A 31 -19.82 -3.88 4.15
N ALA A 32 -19.48 -4.57 3.07
CA ALA A 32 -20.47 -5.21 2.20
C ALA A 32 -21.25 -6.38 2.85
N VAL A 33 -20.78 -6.92 3.97
CA VAL A 33 -21.45 -8.01 4.69
C VAL A 33 -22.16 -7.55 5.97
N CYS A 34 -21.86 -6.34 6.43
CA CYS A 34 -22.47 -5.73 7.61
C CYS A 34 -23.87 -5.16 7.29
N GLN A 35 -24.67 -4.96 8.33
CA GLN A 35 -25.95 -4.25 8.24
C GLN A 35 -25.84 -2.79 8.70
N GLY A 36 -24.78 -2.49 9.45
CA GLY A 36 -24.49 -1.15 9.92
C GLY A 36 -23.03 -1.03 10.34
N VAL A 37 -22.60 0.21 10.56
CA VAL A 37 -21.24 0.55 10.99
C VAL A 37 -21.28 1.51 12.16
N ILE A 38 -20.25 1.46 12.99
CA ILE A 38 -20.00 2.43 14.04
C ILE A 38 -19.01 3.45 13.48
N LEU A 39 -19.48 4.66 13.18
CA LEU A 39 -18.61 5.74 12.70
C LEU A 39 -17.98 6.43 13.92
N LEU A 40 -16.77 6.02 14.25
CA LEU A 40 -16.00 6.57 15.37
C LEU A 40 -15.24 7.83 14.96
N VAL A 41 -15.50 8.94 15.66
CA VAL A 41 -14.78 10.21 15.52
C VAL A 41 -14.15 10.58 16.86
N ASP A 42 -12.93 11.09 16.83
CA ASP A 42 -12.20 11.53 18.03
C ASP A 42 -12.65 12.95 18.43
N ALA A 43 -13.14 13.12 19.66
CA ALA A 43 -13.61 14.42 20.16
C ALA A 43 -12.51 15.49 20.23
N ASN A 44 -11.24 15.12 20.23
CA ASN A 44 -10.11 16.06 20.28
C ASN A 44 -9.49 16.31 18.89
N GLN A 45 -9.43 15.30 18.02
CA GLN A 45 -8.84 15.47 16.68
C GLN A 45 -9.86 15.91 15.62
N GLY A 46 -11.14 15.64 15.85
CA GLY A 46 -12.20 15.94 14.89
C GLY A 46 -12.20 15.00 13.68
N ILE A 47 -12.85 15.46 12.61
CA ILE A 47 -12.98 14.70 11.37
C ILE A 47 -11.66 14.70 10.61
N GLN A 48 -11.21 13.50 10.19
CA GLN A 48 -10.02 13.29 9.37
C GLN A 48 -10.38 12.83 7.97
N ALA A 49 -9.42 12.88 7.04
CA ALA A 49 -9.62 12.44 5.66
C ALA A 49 -10.12 10.99 5.59
N GLN A 50 -9.57 10.10 6.43
CA GLN A 50 -10.00 8.70 6.57
C GLN A 50 -11.45 8.60 7.07
N THR A 51 -11.90 9.49 7.96
CA THR A 51 -13.28 9.53 8.43
C THR A 51 -14.23 9.81 7.28
N VAL A 52 -13.88 10.76 6.39
CA VAL A 52 -14.68 11.10 5.21
C VAL A 52 -14.73 9.93 4.22
N ALA A 53 -13.59 9.30 3.93
CA ALA A 53 -13.52 8.15 3.05
C ALA A 53 -14.39 6.97 3.54
N ASN A 54 -14.26 6.62 4.82
CA ASN A 54 -15.02 5.52 5.42
C ASN A 54 -16.53 5.85 5.54
N PHE A 55 -16.88 7.10 5.84
CA PHE A 55 -18.27 7.54 5.82
C PHE A 55 -18.89 7.38 4.42
N ASN A 56 -18.22 7.88 3.39
CA ASN A 56 -18.69 7.78 2.01
C ASN A 56 -18.86 6.31 1.59
N MET A 57 -17.92 5.44 1.98
CA MET A 57 -18.00 4.01 1.69
C MET A 57 -19.23 3.36 2.35
N ALA A 58 -19.47 3.65 3.62
CA ALA A 58 -20.63 3.13 4.35
C ALA A 58 -21.96 3.67 3.80
N PHE A 59 -21.99 4.96 3.46
CA PHE A 59 -23.16 5.63 2.90
C PHE A 59 -23.51 5.09 1.51
N CYS A 60 -22.53 4.97 0.61
CA CYS A 60 -22.70 4.36 -0.72
C CYS A 60 -23.11 2.89 -0.65
N SER A 61 -22.80 2.19 0.44
CA SER A 61 -23.19 0.80 0.69
C SER A 61 -24.55 0.67 1.39
N GLU A 62 -25.28 1.79 1.57
CA GLU A 62 -26.60 1.84 2.21
C GLU A 62 -26.63 1.23 3.63
N LEU A 63 -25.51 1.30 4.35
CA LEU A 63 -25.43 0.79 5.71
C LEU A 63 -26.01 1.79 6.72
N THR A 64 -26.60 1.26 7.79
CA THR A 64 -26.97 2.10 8.93
C THR A 64 -25.71 2.59 9.65
N ILE A 65 -25.54 3.91 9.72
CA ILE A 65 -24.40 4.53 10.38
C ILE A 65 -24.80 4.91 11.81
N VAL A 66 -24.10 4.38 12.81
CA VAL A 66 -24.21 4.78 14.21
C VAL A 66 -23.06 5.75 14.51
N PRO A 67 -23.31 7.07 14.55
CA PRO A 67 -22.27 8.06 14.81
C PRO A 67 -21.86 8.07 16.28
N VAL A 68 -20.56 7.96 16.52
CA VAL A 68 -19.99 7.92 17.86
C VAL A 68 -18.85 8.92 17.99
N LEU A 69 -18.95 9.77 19.00
CA LEU A 69 -17.91 10.71 19.37
C LEU A 69 -17.17 10.18 20.59
N ASN A 70 -15.94 9.70 20.39
CA ASN A 70 -15.14 9.03 21.41
C ASN A 70 -14.14 9.99 22.09
N LYS A 71 -13.58 9.58 23.23
CA LYS A 71 -12.59 10.32 24.05
C LYS A 71 -13.12 11.61 24.65
N VAL A 72 -14.42 11.64 25.00
CA VAL A 72 -15.06 12.79 25.67
C VAL A 72 -14.51 13.05 27.09
N ASP A 73 -13.71 12.13 27.63
CA ASP A 73 -13.01 12.29 28.91
C ASP A 73 -11.77 13.20 28.85
N LEU A 74 -11.26 13.50 27.65
CA LEU A 74 -10.09 14.36 27.51
C LEU A 74 -10.43 15.82 27.81
N LYS A 75 -9.55 16.52 28.54
CA LYS A 75 -9.74 17.93 28.92
C LYS A 75 -9.87 18.88 27.73
N ASN A 76 -9.26 18.51 26.61
CA ASN A 76 -9.24 19.24 25.35
C ASN A 76 -10.25 18.69 24.32
N ALA A 77 -11.16 17.79 24.73
CA ALA A 77 -12.23 17.32 23.85
C ALA A 77 -13.16 18.47 23.45
N ASP A 78 -13.28 18.74 22.16
CA ASP A 78 -14.20 19.72 21.58
C ASP A 78 -15.47 19.03 21.11
N VAL A 79 -16.28 18.59 22.07
CA VAL A 79 -17.51 17.83 21.80
C VAL A 79 -18.48 18.63 20.91
N GLU A 80 -18.61 19.94 21.15
CA GLU A 80 -19.56 20.76 20.40
C GLU A 80 -19.06 21.10 19.00
N GLY A 81 -17.78 21.47 18.86
CA GLY A 81 -17.17 21.76 17.57
C GLY A 81 -17.21 20.55 16.66
N VAL A 82 -16.75 19.38 17.12
CA VAL A 82 -16.75 18.15 16.30
C VAL A 82 -18.16 17.69 15.95
N SER A 83 -19.13 17.85 16.86
CA SER A 83 -20.54 17.56 16.52
C SER A 83 -21.06 18.47 15.40
N ALA A 84 -20.69 19.74 15.39
CA ALA A 84 -21.04 20.66 14.32
C ALA A 84 -20.33 20.32 13.00
N GLN A 85 -19.07 19.86 13.05
CA GLN A 85 -18.36 19.36 11.87
C GLN A 85 -19.09 18.17 11.25
N MET A 86 -19.58 17.23 12.08
CA MET A 86 -20.33 16.05 11.61
C MET A 86 -21.66 16.43 10.97
N ASP A 87 -22.38 17.43 11.50
CA ASP A 87 -23.60 17.95 10.85
C ASP A 87 -23.27 18.61 9.51
N ASN A 88 -22.26 19.49 9.48
CA ASN A 88 -21.89 20.23 8.26
C ASN A 88 -21.41 19.33 7.11
N LEU A 89 -20.64 18.28 7.40
CA LEU A 89 -20.10 17.39 6.38
C LEU A 89 -21.00 16.21 6.04
N PHE A 90 -21.57 15.57 7.05
CA PHE A 90 -22.27 14.30 6.89
C PHE A 90 -23.79 14.43 7.05
N GLY A 91 -24.29 15.60 7.46
CA GLY A 91 -25.71 15.82 7.79
C GLY A 91 -26.16 15.12 9.08
N ILE A 92 -25.21 14.65 9.89
CA ILE A 92 -25.49 13.90 11.12
C ILE A 92 -25.82 14.88 12.25
N LYS A 93 -27.06 14.83 12.74
CA LYS A 93 -27.54 15.76 13.78
C LYS A 93 -26.92 15.47 15.14
N LYS A 94 -26.73 16.52 15.95
CA LYS A 94 -26.08 16.44 17.27
C LYS A 94 -26.79 15.47 18.22
N GLU A 95 -28.11 15.31 18.05
CA GLU A 95 -28.95 14.42 18.85
C GLU A 95 -28.75 12.94 18.49
N GLU A 96 -28.27 12.64 17.28
CA GLU A 96 -28.02 11.26 16.83
C GLU A 96 -26.65 10.74 17.33
N ILE A 97 -25.73 11.65 17.63
CA ILE A 97 -24.34 11.38 18.02
C ILE A 97 -24.27 10.85 19.45
N ILE A 98 -23.73 9.63 19.60
CA ILE A 98 -23.52 9.00 20.90
C ILE A 98 -22.14 9.39 21.42
N LYS A 99 -22.10 9.93 22.65
CA LYS A 99 -20.87 10.44 23.27
C LYS A 99 -20.29 9.37 24.18
N VAL A 100 -19.08 8.92 23.86
CA VAL A 100 -18.47 7.76 24.52
C VAL A 100 -17.08 8.11 25.06
N SER A 101 -16.75 7.55 26.22
CA SER A 101 -15.37 7.38 26.67
C SER A 101 -15.06 5.91 26.79
N ALA A 102 -14.34 5.35 25.81
CA ALA A 102 -13.91 3.95 25.86
C ALA A 102 -13.00 3.66 27.07
N LYS A 103 -12.32 4.68 27.60
CA LYS A 103 -11.44 4.56 28.78
C LYS A 103 -12.22 4.43 30.08
N LEU A 104 -13.29 5.22 30.24
CA LEU A 104 -14.09 5.24 31.48
C LEU A 104 -15.33 4.32 31.39
N GLY A 105 -15.69 3.86 30.19
CA GLY A 105 -16.92 3.11 29.92
C GLY A 105 -18.17 3.99 29.79
N THR A 106 -18.05 5.32 29.94
CA THR A 106 -19.16 6.26 29.80
C THR A 106 -19.77 6.18 28.40
N GLY A 107 -21.10 6.07 28.32
CA GLY A 107 -21.84 6.03 27.05
C GLY A 107 -21.77 4.70 26.29
N VAL A 108 -21.01 3.70 26.78
CA VAL A 108 -20.91 2.39 26.10
C VAL A 108 -22.23 1.64 26.16
N THR A 109 -22.96 1.67 27.29
CA THR A 109 -24.28 1.04 27.40
C THR A 109 -25.26 1.64 26.39
N GLU A 110 -25.30 2.97 26.30
CA GLU A 110 -26.15 3.70 25.34
C GLU A 110 -25.78 3.36 23.88
N LEU A 111 -24.48 3.19 23.60
CA LEU A 111 -24.01 2.71 22.31
C LEU A 111 -24.51 1.29 22.01
N MET A 112 -24.44 0.37 22.97
CA MET A 112 -24.92 -1.00 22.79
C MET A 112 -26.43 -1.05 22.51
N GLU A 113 -27.20 -0.22 23.20
CA GLU A 113 -28.65 -0.08 22.99
C GLU A 113 -28.92 0.47 21.59
N ALA A 114 -28.23 1.54 21.19
CA ALA A 114 -28.40 2.13 19.86
C ALA A 114 -27.99 1.17 18.73
N ILE A 115 -26.97 0.33 18.92
CA ILE A 115 -26.59 -0.71 17.95
C ILE A 115 -27.77 -1.68 17.74
N ILE A 116 -28.42 -2.11 18.83
CA ILE A 116 -29.54 -3.06 18.78
C ILE A 116 -30.79 -2.41 18.16
N GLU A 117 -31.07 -1.16 18.49
CA GLU A 117 -32.28 -0.46 18.04
C GLU A 117 -32.19 0.09 16.61
N ARG A 118 -31.01 0.58 16.21
CA ARG A 118 -30.83 1.26 14.91
C ARG A 118 -30.41 0.31 13.80
N ILE A 119 -29.54 -0.65 14.07
CA ILE A 119 -29.00 -1.54 13.03
C ILE A 119 -30.02 -2.64 12.70
N PRO A 120 -30.42 -2.81 11.43
CA PRO A 120 -31.38 -3.83 11.07
C PRO A 120 -30.77 -5.23 11.21
N PRO A 121 -31.58 -6.27 11.53
CA PRO A 121 -31.10 -7.64 11.56
C PRO A 121 -30.67 -8.12 10.16
N PRO A 122 -29.76 -9.10 10.06
CA PRO A 122 -29.35 -9.68 8.79
C PRO A 122 -30.54 -10.33 8.07
N LYS A 123 -30.55 -10.22 6.75
CA LYS A 123 -31.54 -10.86 5.88
C LYS A 123 -31.04 -12.26 5.50
N GLY A 124 -31.93 -13.25 5.51
CA GLY A 124 -31.60 -14.61 5.07
C GLY A 124 -32.72 -15.60 5.37
N ASP A 125 -32.88 -16.60 4.51
CA ASP A 125 -33.86 -17.68 4.72
C ASP A 125 -33.18 -18.90 5.35
N VAL A 126 -33.53 -19.19 6.60
CA VAL A 126 -33.02 -20.31 7.39
C VAL A 126 -33.45 -21.68 6.85
N SER A 127 -34.50 -21.73 6.02
CA SER A 127 -35.02 -22.95 5.39
C SER A 127 -34.42 -23.22 4.01
N ALA A 128 -33.83 -22.21 3.39
CA ALA A 128 -33.18 -22.34 2.09
C ALA A 128 -31.92 -23.21 2.17
N PRO A 129 -31.41 -23.69 1.02
CA PRO A 129 -30.10 -24.35 0.95
C PRO A 129 -28.98 -23.40 1.41
N PHE A 130 -27.95 -23.95 2.05
CA PHE A 130 -26.85 -23.14 2.57
C PHE A 130 -26.15 -22.34 1.47
N ARG A 131 -26.00 -21.05 1.74
CA ARG A 131 -25.10 -20.15 1.01
C ARG A 131 -24.29 -19.35 2.02
N GLY A 132 -22.99 -19.56 2.01
CA GLY A 132 -22.03 -18.86 2.82
C GLY A 132 -21.16 -17.95 1.95
N PHE A 133 -20.82 -16.79 2.50
CA PHE A 133 -19.84 -15.89 1.93
C PHE A 133 -18.51 -16.03 2.67
N LEU A 134 -17.42 -16.32 1.96
CA LEU A 134 -16.08 -16.39 2.54
C LEU A 134 -15.53 -14.97 2.70
N LEU A 135 -15.56 -14.47 3.93
CA LEU A 135 -15.14 -13.12 4.30
C LEU A 135 -13.63 -13.00 4.43
N ASP A 136 -13.02 -13.96 5.11
CA ASP A 136 -11.58 -13.99 5.37
C ASP A 136 -11.10 -15.43 5.58
N SER A 137 -9.79 -15.66 5.57
CA SER A 137 -9.22 -16.95 5.88
C SER A 137 -7.80 -16.84 6.39
N TRP A 138 -7.43 -17.73 7.32
CA TRP A 138 -6.05 -17.86 7.77
C TRP A 138 -5.61 -19.32 7.78
N TYR A 139 -4.30 -19.53 7.77
CA TYR A 139 -3.72 -20.87 7.73
C TYR A 139 -3.33 -21.35 9.13
N ASP A 140 -3.85 -22.53 9.52
CA ASP A 140 -3.43 -23.27 10.70
C ASP A 140 -2.64 -24.52 10.29
N ARG A 141 -1.52 -24.78 10.97
CA ARG A 141 -0.61 -25.89 10.60
C ARG A 141 -1.23 -27.28 10.72
N TYR A 142 -2.21 -27.46 11.60
CA TYR A 142 -2.83 -28.76 11.89
C TYR A 142 -4.20 -28.90 11.25
N ARG A 143 -4.96 -27.81 11.20
CA ARG A 143 -6.35 -27.78 10.72
C ARG A 143 -6.46 -27.40 9.25
N GLY A 144 -5.38 -26.90 8.66
CA GLY A 144 -5.38 -26.38 7.29
C GLY A 144 -5.96 -24.97 7.26
N VAL A 145 -6.67 -24.64 6.18
CA VAL A 145 -7.30 -23.32 6.07
C VAL A 145 -8.54 -23.24 6.95
N ILE A 146 -8.59 -22.19 7.78
CA ILE A 146 -9.77 -21.82 8.55
C ILE A 146 -10.41 -20.64 7.83
N ALA A 147 -11.64 -20.83 7.37
CA ALA A 147 -12.39 -19.82 6.63
C ALA A 147 -13.38 -19.11 7.57
N LEU A 148 -13.35 -17.78 7.60
CA LEU A 148 -14.39 -16.98 8.23
C LEU A 148 -15.53 -16.81 7.24
N VAL A 149 -16.70 -17.37 7.58
CA VAL A 149 -17.85 -17.46 6.70
C VAL A 149 -19.05 -16.77 7.31
N ILE A 150 -19.76 -15.99 6.50
CA ILE A 150 -21.07 -15.44 6.83
C ILE A 150 -22.12 -16.27 6.14
N ALA A 151 -22.99 -16.91 6.91
CA ALA A 151 -24.13 -17.64 6.37
C ALA A 151 -25.17 -16.62 5.87
N ALA A 152 -25.28 -16.44 4.55
CA ALA A 152 -26.32 -15.62 3.95
C ALA A 152 -27.68 -16.34 4.01
N ASP A 153 -27.70 -17.64 3.70
CA ASP A 153 -28.91 -18.46 3.71
C ASP A 153 -28.64 -19.86 4.26
N GLY A 154 -29.72 -20.52 4.67
CA GLY A 154 -29.74 -21.91 5.08
C GLY A 154 -28.98 -22.21 6.36
N LYS A 155 -28.49 -23.44 6.45
CA LYS A 155 -27.78 -23.98 7.61
C LYS A 155 -26.63 -24.87 7.16
N LEU A 156 -25.50 -24.74 7.83
CA LEU A 156 -24.33 -25.59 7.65
C LEU A 156 -24.05 -26.40 8.91
N ARG A 157 -23.68 -27.67 8.75
CA ARG A 157 -23.31 -28.58 9.85
C ARG A 157 -21.98 -29.28 9.57
N PRO A 158 -21.25 -29.73 10.62
CA PRO A 158 -20.16 -30.67 10.44
C PRO A 158 -20.63 -31.93 9.69
N GLY A 159 -19.86 -32.35 8.69
CA GLY A 159 -20.17 -33.46 7.79
C GLY A 159 -20.80 -33.07 6.46
N ASP A 160 -21.30 -31.84 6.31
CA ASP A 160 -21.90 -31.39 5.06
C ASP A 160 -20.85 -31.26 3.92
N GLU A 161 -21.27 -31.54 2.69
CA GLU A 161 -20.47 -31.31 1.47
C GLU A 161 -20.79 -29.93 0.88
N ILE A 162 -19.77 -29.07 0.84
CA ILE A 162 -19.86 -27.74 0.24
C ILE A 162 -19.05 -27.64 -1.05
N ILE A 163 -19.50 -26.80 -1.96
CA ILE A 163 -18.81 -26.47 -3.22
C ILE A 163 -18.38 -25.01 -3.22
N SER A 164 -17.16 -24.76 -3.66
CA SER A 164 -16.65 -23.43 -3.98
C SER A 164 -17.11 -23.01 -5.38
N HIS A 165 -17.81 -21.89 -5.48
CA HIS A 165 -18.28 -21.34 -6.77
C HIS A 165 -17.16 -20.71 -7.61
N THR A 166 -15.99 -20.49 -7.02
CA THR A 166 -14.82 -19.95 -7.74
C THR A 166 -13.91 -21.03 -8.27
N THR A 167 -13.68 -22.11 -7.51
CA THR A 167 -12.80 -23.21 -7.92
C THR A 167 -13.55 -24.42 -8.47
N GLY A 168 -14.86 -24.54 -8.19
CA GLY A 168 -15.65 -25.75 -8.48
C GLY A 168 -15.29 -26.96 -7.61
N THR A 169 -14.43 -26.77 -6.60
CA THR A 169 -13.92 -27.87 -5.77
C THR A 169 -14.88 -28.18 -4.63
N LEU A 170 -15.01 -29.46 -4.32
CA LEU A 170 -15.84 -29.98 -3.24
C LEU A 170 -15.02 -30.15 -1.96
N TYR A 171 -15.60 -29.74 -0.84
CA TYR A 171 -15.01 -29.85 0.48
C TYR A 171 -16.01 -30.45 1.46
N THR A 172 -15.50 -31.20 2.44
CA THR A 172 -16.30 -31.72 3.56
C THR A 172 -16.03 -30.86 4.77
N VAL A 173 -17.08 -30.33 5.39
CA VAL A 173 -16.96 -29.54 6.62
C VAL A 173 -16.58 -30.47 7.77
N ARG A 174 -15.46 -30.20 8.41
CA ARG A 174 -14.96 -30.99 9.55
C ARG A 174 -15.38 -30.38 10.88
N ASP A 175 -15.25 -29.07 10.98
CA ASP A 175 -15.56 -28.31 12.19
C ASP A 175 -16.09 -26.93 11.82
N LEU A 176 -16.94 -26.37 12.66
CA LEU A 176 -17.45 -25.00 12.53
C LEU A 176 -17.81 -24.44 13.90
N GLY A 177 -17.84 -23.12 14.01
CA GLY A 177 -18.17 -22.47 15.27
C GLY A 177 -18.21 -20.95 15.19
N PHE A 178 -18.33 -20.31 16.35
CA PHE A 178 -18.26 -18.86 16.49
C PHE A 178 -16.90 -18.43 17.03
N MET A 179 -16.50 -17.19 16.76
CA MET A 179 -15.39 -16.53 17.43
C MET A 179 -15.95 -15.74 18.62
N HIS A 180 -15.64 -16.05 19.89
CA HIS A 180 -16.11 -15.19 21.02
C HIS A 180 -15.42 -15.37 22.41
N PRO A 181 -14.27 -14.74 22.72
CA PRO A 181 -13.31 -14.13 21.79
C PRO A 181 -12.52 -15.21 21.04
N ASP A 182 -12.29 -16.35 21.68
CA ASP A 182 -11.66 -17.53 21.09
C ASP A 182 -12.69 -18.40 20.36
N GLU A 183 -12.19 -19.35 19.56
CA GLU A 183 -12.99 -20.29 18.80
C GLU A 183 -13.88 -21.15 19.73
N THR A 184 -15.18 -21.08 19.52
CA THR A 184 -16.19 -21.87 20.23
C THR A 184 -16.91 -22.77 19.24
N PRO A 185 -16.62 -24.08 19.19
CA PRO A 185 -17.26 -25.04 18.30
C PRO A 185 -18.78 -25.10 18.51
N THR A 186 -19.54 -25.22 17.43
CA THR A 186 -21.01 -25.33 17.48
C THR A 186 -21.56 -26.39 16.54
N GLU A 187 -22.79 -26.84 16.79
CA GLU A 187 -23.41 -27.89 15.98
C GLU A 187 -23.83 -27.43 14.58
N LYS A 188 -24.10 -26.13 14.42
CA LYS A 188 -24.59 -25.56 13.16
C LYS A 188 -24.35 -24.06 13.08
N LEU A 189 -24.13 -23.59 11.86
CA LEU A 189 -24.18 -22.17 11.49
C LEU A 189 -25.48 -21.92 10.72
N CYS A 190 -26.28 -20.93 11.14
CA CYS A 190 -27.55 -20.56 10.49
C CYS A 190 -27.44 -19.23 9.74
N ALA A 191 -28.35 -18.99 8.79
CA ALA A 191 -28.48 -17.71 8.08
C ALA A 191 -28.45 -16.49 9.03
N GLY A 192 -27.69 -15.47 8.64
CA GLY A 192 -27.40 -14.27 9.42
C GLY A 192 -26.24 -14.39 10.42
N GLN A 193 -25.69 -15.60 10.63
CA GLN A 193 -24.58 -15.79 11.57
C GLN A 193 -23.23 -15.76 10.87
N THR A 194 -22.22 -15.25 11.59
CA THR A 194 -20.81 -15.26 11.17
C THR A 194 -20.06 -16.28 12.01
N GLY A 195 -19.24 -17.12 11.39
CA GLY A 195 -18.51 -18.16 12.10
C GLY A 195 -17.28 -18.66 11.34
N TYR A 196 -16.41 -19.38 12.02
CA TYR A 196 -15.30 -20.07 11.38
C TYR A 196 -15.78 -21.42 10.83
N VAL A 197 -15.19 -21.85 9.72
CA VAL A 197 -15.46 -23.11 9.05
C VAL A 197 -14.13 -23.75 8.67
N VAL A 198 -13.93 -25.00 9.09
CA VAL A 198 -12.77 -25.82 8.73
C VAL A 198 -13.22 -26.90 7.77
N ALA A 199 -12.81 -26.80 6.51
CA ALA A 199 -13.34 -27.64 5.43
C ALA A 199 -12.23 -28.32 4.62
N ASN A 200 -11.35 -29.12 5.24
CA ASN A 200 -10.30 -29.93 4.60
C ASN A 200 -9.46 -29.24 3.49
N MET A 201 -9.46 -27.90 3.45
CA MET A 201 -8.72 -27.08 2.52
C MET A 201 -7.25 -27.11 2.93
N ARG A 202 -6.37 -27.56 2.02
CA ARG A 202 -4.96 -27.80 2.35
C ARG A 202 -4.09 -26.58 2.06
N SER A 203 -4.49 -25.78 1.09
CA SER A 203 -3.77 -24.59 0.65
C SER A 203 -4.64 -23.35 0.77
N PRO A 204 -4.12 -22.20 1.26
CA PRO A 204 -4.83 -20.92 1.24
C PRO A 204 -5.28 -20.49 -0.15
N LYS A 205 -4.62 -20.98 -1.21
CA LYS A 205 -5.05 -20.73 -2.60
C LYS A 205 -6.42 -21.33 -2.94
N GLU A 206 -6.86 -22.31 -2.17
CA GLU A 206 -8.19 -22.92 -2.30
C GLU A 206 -9.29 -22.02 -1.71
N ALA A 207 -8.98 -21.30 -0.63
CA ALA A 207 -9.86 -20.35 0.01
C ALA A 207 -9.77 -18.97 -0.66
N ASN A 208 -10.57 -18.77 -1.69
CA ASN A 208 -10.63 -17.49 -2.38
C ASN A 208 -11.55 -16.54 -1.59
N VAL A 209 -10.99 -15.50 -0.99
CA VAL A 209 -11.78 -14.45 -0.33
C VAL A 209 -12.74 -13.80 -1.32
N GLY A 210 -14.01 -13.64 -0.92
CA GLY A 210 -15.09 -13.21 -1.80
C GLY A 210 -15.83 -14.35 -2.51
N ASP A 211 -15.44 -15.61 -2.27
CA ASP A 211 -16.12 -16.75 -2.85
C ASP A 211 -17.45 -17.06 -2.16
N THR A 212 -18.36 -17.70 -2.91
CA THR A 212 -19.59 -18.28 -2.38
C THR A 212 -19.36 -19.76 -2.14
N LEU A 213 -19.64 -20.21 -0.91
CA LEU A 213 -19.69 -21.61 -0.54
C LEU A 213 -21.17 -22.03 -0.48
N SER A 214 -21.56 -23.09 -1.17
CA SER A 214 -22.94 -23.61 -1.08
C SER A 214 -22.97 -25.11 -0.92
N HIS A 215 -24.14 -25.66 -0.57
CA HIS A 215 -24.33 -27.11 -0.68
C HIS A 215 -24.19 -27.55 -2.14
N LYS A 216 -23.54 -28.71 -2.33
CA LYS A 216 -23.32 -29.35 -3.64
C LYS A 216 -24.61 -29.61 -4.41
N SER A 217 -25.69 -29.94 -3.71
CA SER A 217 -26.92 -30.50 -4.27
C SER A 217 -27.85 -29.46 -4.91
N VAL A 218 -27.49 -28.17 -4.92
CA VAL A 218 -28.36 -27.11 -5.42
C VAL A 218 -27.59 -26.15 -6.31
N ASP A 219 -28.04 -26.00 -7.56
CA ASP A 219 -27.55 -24.97 -8.47
C ASP A 219 -28.11 -23.61 -8.02
N LEU A 220 -27.29 -22.88 -7.26
CA LEU A 220 -27.64 -21.60 -6.67
C LEU A 220 -26.89 -20.48 -7.38
N LYS A 221 -27.58 -19.36 -7.60
CA LYS A 221 -26.91 -18.14 -8.04
C LYS A 221 -25.90 -17.73 -6.97
N PRO A 222 -24.61 -17.57 -7.32
CA PRO A 222 -23.58 -17.15 -6.38
C PRO A 222 -23.86 -15.74 -5.86
N LEU A 223 -23.35 -15.44 -4.67
CA LEU A 223 -23.37 -14.10 -4.13
C LEU A 223 -22.49 -13.19 -5.00
N PRO A 224 -22.72 -11.85 -4.98
CA PRO A 224 -21.90 -10.91 -5.71
C PRO A 224 -20.42 -11.11 -5.39
N LYS A 225 -19.60 -11.36 -6.42
CA LYS A 225 -18.16 -11.52 -6.26
C LYS A 225 -17.51 -10.14 -6.11
N PHE A 226 -16.53 -10.04 -5.23
CA PHE A 226 -15.68 -8.86 -5.14
C PHE A 226 -14.64 -8.88 -6.24
N GLU A 227 -14.32 -7.71 -6.79
CA GLU A 227 -13.14 -7.60 -7.64
C GLU A 227 -11.90 -7.97 -6.83
N LYS A 228 -10.95 -8.66 -7.46
CA LYS A 228 -9.65 -8.93 -6.84
C LYS A 228 -8.92 -7.62 -6.61
N SER A 229 -8.29 -7.50 -5.45
CA SER A 229 -7.41 -6.38 -5.16
C SER A 229 -6.29 -6.31 -6.19
N LYS A 230 -6.08 -5.12 -6.76
CA LYS A 230 -4.99 -4.87 -7.70
C LYS A 230 -3.88 -4.16 -6.92
N PRO A 231 -2.64 -4.68 -6.92
CA PRO A 231 -1.54 -3.98 -6.29
C PRO A 231 -1.25 -2.67 -7.01
N MET A 232 -1.09 -1.62 -6.23
CA MET A 232 -0.84 -0.26 -6.70
C MET A 232 0.64 0.10 -6.62
N VAL A 233 1.35 -0.47 -5.64
CA VAL A 233 2.75 -0.18 -5.34
C VAL A 233 3.58 -1.44 -5.58
N PHE A 234 4.71 -1.30 -6.25
CA PHE A 234 5.64 -2.38 -6.50
C PHE A 234 7.04 -2.02 -6.04
N ALA A 235 7.70 -2.96 -5.38
CA ALA A 235 9.09 -2.83 -4.96
C ALA A 235 9.83 -4.16 -5.17
N GLY A 236 11.12 -4.06 -5.49
CA GLY A 236 12.03 -5.19 -5.45
C GLY A 236 12.49 -5.44 -4.01
N ILE A 237 12.43 -6.69 -3.58
CA ILE A 237 12.80 -7.16 -2.25
C ILE A 237 13.91 -8.20 -2.42
N TYR A 238 15.05 -7.90 -1.81
CA TYR A 238 16.26 -8.69 -1.90
C TYR A 238 16.75 -9.02 -0.50
N PRO A 239 17.38 -10.17 -0.27
CA PRO A 239 17.97 -10.45 1.03
C PRO A 239 19.19 -9.53 1.25
N GLU A 240 19.47 -9.16 2.49
CA GLU A 240 20.72 -8.44 2.81
C GLU A 240 21.96 -9.31 2.53
N ASP A 241 21.86 -10.62 2.75
CA ASP A 241 22.86 -11.61 2.36
C ASP A 241 22.27 -12.64 1.37
N GLN A 242 22.94 -12.87 0.24
CA GLN A 242 22.49 -13.85 -0.74
C GLN A 242 22.54 -15.29 -0.22
N SER A 243 23.33 -15.57 0.83
CA SER A 243 23.25 -16.87 1.53
C SER A 243 21.85 -17.17 2.10
N GLN A 244 21.10 -16.13 2.47
CA GLN A 244 19.75 -16.21 3.05
C GLN A 244 18.62 -16.24 2.01
N ASN A 245 18.94 -16.31 0.70
CA ASN A 245 17.92 -16.28 -0.36
C ASN A 245 16.86 -17.39 -0.18
N THR A 246 17.28 -18.59 0.21
CA THR A 246 16.36 -19.72 0.42
C THR A 246 15.44 -19.49 1.62
N GLU A 247 15.95 -18.89 2.69
CA GLU A 247 15.18 -18.56 3.90
C GLU A 247 14.17 -17.45 3.61
N LEU A 248 14.60 -16.38 2.94
CA LEU A 248 13.73 -15.29 2.52
C LEU A 248 12.61 -15.79 1.59
N ARG A 249 12.93 -16.68 0.64
CA ARG A 249 11.92 -17.32 -0.20
C ARG A 249 10.86 -18.03 0.64
N SER A 250 11.30 -18.84 1.59
CA SER A 250 10.39 -19.59 2.47
C SER A 250 9.54 -18.64 3.34
N ALA A 251 10.13 -17.55 3.83
CA ALA A 251 9.44 -16.54 4.63
C ALA A 251 8.35 -15.83 3.80
N VAL A 252 8.69 -15.36 2.59
CA VAL A 252 7.73 -14.76 1.66
C VAL A 252 6.62 -15.74 1.33
N GLU A 253 6.94 -16.98 0.94
CA GLU A 253 5.94 -18.01 0.64
C GLU A 253 4.99 -18.29 1.81
N LYS A 254 5.48 -18.25 3.06
CA LYS A 254 4.68 -18.42 4.28
C LYS A 254 3.81 -17.20 4.59
N LEU A 255 4.32 -15.98 4.43
CA LEU A 255 3.51 -14.77 4.65
C LEU A 255 2.37 -14.66 3.64
N LEU A 256 2.62 -15.02 2.37
CA LEU A 256 1.59 -15.04 1.33
C LEU A 256 0.45 -16.04 1.62
N LEU A 257 0.64 -16.99 2.54
CA LEU A 257 -0.44 -17.87 2.99
C LEU A 257 -1.50 -17.10 3.77
N ASN A 258 -1.11 -16.03 4.45
CA ASN A 258 -1.98 -15.19 5.26
C ASN A 258 -2.36 -13.90 4.53
N ASP A 259 -1.57 -13.46 3.55
CA ASP A 259 -1.81 -12.26 2.77
C ASP A 259 -1.87 -12.56 1.26
N PRO A 260 -3.04 -12.96 0.74
CA PRO A 260 -3.22 -13.27 -0.68
C PRO A 260 -3.27 -12.02 -1.56
N SER A 261 -3.24 -10.81 -0.98
CA SER A 261 -3.32 -9.55 -1.74
C SER A 261 -1.99 -9.17 -2.38
N VAL A 262 -0.87 -9.68 -1.85
CA VAL A 262 0.48 -9.42 -2.35
C VAL A 262 0.77 -10.26 -3.59
N GLN A 263 1.18 -9.58 -4.68
CA GLN A 263 1.63 -10.26 -5.90
C GLN A 263 3.14 -10.47 -5.87
N VAL A 264 3.60 -11.63 -6.34
CA VAL A 264 5.02 -12.00 -6.29
C VAL A 264 5.50 -12.44 -7.66
N SER A 265 6.63 -11.89 -8.09
CA SER A 265 7.35 -12.32 -9.27
C SER A 265 8.86 -12.39 -8.99
N LEU A 266 9.57 -13.30 -9.65
CA LEU A 266 11.01 -13.42 -9.50
C LEU A 266 11.71 -12.26 -10.21
N GLU A 267 12.70 -11.67 -9.56
CA GLU A 267 13.53 -10.61 -10.13
C GLU A 267 15.02 -10.95 -9.89
N SER A 268 15.87 -10.54 -10.82
CA SER A 268 17.32 -10.70 -10.68
C SER A 268 17.98 -9.36 -10.98
N SER A 269 18.88 -8.95 -10.10
CA SER A 269 19.64 -7.72 -10.20
C SER A 269 21.13 -8.06 -10.28
N PRO A 270 21.89 -7.46 -11.22
CA PRO A 270 23.34 -7.58 -11.24
C PRO A 270 24.04 -7.18 -9.93
N ALA A 271 23.52 -6.15 -9.23
CA ALA A 271 24.12 -5.65 -7.99
C ALA A 271 23.64 -6.38 -6.73
N LEU A 272 22.36 -6.74 -6.67
CA LEU A 272 21.74 -7.30 -5.47
C LEU A 272 21.60 -8.81 -5.52
N GLY A 273 21.76 -9.45 -6.69
CA GLY A 273 21.56 -10.88 -6.89
C GLY A 273 20.09 -11.22 -7.14
N GLN A 274 19.71 -12.44 -6.77
CA GLN A 274 18.33 -12.90 -6.92
C GLN A 274 17.43 -12.32 -5.83
N GLY A 275 16.23 -11.91 -6.21
CA GLY A 275 15.20 -11.37 -5.31
C GLY A 275 13.80 -11.55 -5.88
N TRP A 276 12.87 -10.74 -5.37
CA TRP A 276 11.46 -10.78 -5.75
C TRP A 276 10.93 -9.38 -6.00
N ARG A 277 10.16 -9.22 -7.06
CA ARG A 277 9.34 -8.04 -7.28
C ARG A 277 7.97 -8.29 -6.67
N LEU A 278 7.69 -7.61 -5.56
CA LEU A 278 6.43 -7.71 -4.83
C LEU A 278 5.51 -6.53 -5.17
N GLY A 279 4.22 -6.79 -5.30
CA GLY A 279 3.16 -5.81 -5.49
C GLY A 279 2.25 -5.75 -4.27
N PHE A 280 2.04 -4.55 -3.74
CA PHE A 280 1.28 -4.24 -2.53
C PHE A 280 0.11 -3.30 -2.84
N LEU A 281 -0.84 -3.23 -1.92
CA LEU A 281 -1.99 -2.31 -2.00
C LEU A 281 -1.58 -0.84 -1.78
N GLY A 282 -0.53 -0.61 -1.00
CA GLY A 282 0.06 0.69 -0.75
C GLY A 282 1.39 0.58 0.00
N LEU A 283 1.93 1.71 0.48
CA LEU A 283 3.23 1.73 1.18
C LEU A 283 3.19 1.20 2.59
N LEU A 284 2.17 1.55 3.39
CA LEU A 284 2.05 1.04 4.74
C LEU A 284 1.91 -0.48 4.70
N HIS A 285 1.16 -1.01 3.74
CA HIS A 285 1.08 -2.45 3.55
C HIS A 285 2.47 -3.05 3.21
N MET A 286 3.24 -2.43 2.31
CA MET A 286 4.62 -2.84 2.04
C MET A 286 5.49 -2.83 3.31
N ASP A 287 5.43 -1.77 4.10
CA ASP A 287 6.23 -1.59 5.31
C ASP A 287 5.87 -2.63 6.38
N VAL A 288 4.58 -2.84 6.62
CA VAL A 288 4.10 -3.89 7.53
C VAL A 288 4.54 -5.26 7.05
N PHE A 289 4.45 -5.56 5.75
CA PHE A 289 4.90 -6.84 5.20
C PHE A 289 6.40 -7.05 5.41
N CYS A 290 7.22 -6.02 5.15
CA CYS A 290 8.66 -6.08 5.36
C CYS A 290 9.02 -6.21 6.85
N GLN A 291 8.30 -5.52 7.73
CA GLN A 291 8.48 -5.62 9.18
C GLN A 291 8.13 -7.02 9.69
N ARG A 292 7.08 -7.65 9.15
CA ARG A 292 6.72 -9.04 9.49
C ARG A 292 7.77 -10.05 9.03
N LEU A 293 8.40 -9.84 7.87
CA LEU A 293 9.52 -10.68 7.43
C LEU A 293 10.67 -10.66 8.45
N ASP A 294 11.02 -9.48 8.96
CA ASP A 294 12.07 -9.33 9.98
C ASP A 294 11.63 -9.91 11.34
N GLN A 295 10.45 -9.54 11.83
CA GLN A 295 10.00 -9.91 13.17
C GLN A 295 9.61 -11.39 13.31
N GLU A 296 8.93 -11.97 12.31
CA GLU A 296 8.41 -13.35 12.39
C GLU A 296 9.39 -14.38 11.86
N PHE A 297 10.23 -14.01 10.89
CA PHE A 297 11.11 -14.94 10.19
C PHE A 297 12.59 -14.56 10.29
N ASN A 298 12.94 -13.46 10.96
CA ASN A 298 14.31 -12.95 11.07
C ASN A 298 14.96 -12.76 9.67
N ALA A 299 14.13 -12.37 8.69
CA ALA A 299 14.51 -12.21 7.30
C ALA A 299 14.70 -10.72 6.98
N GLN A 300 15.94 -10.25 7.09
CA GLN A 300 16.28 -8.86 6.79
C GLN A 300 16.35 -8.63 5.28
N VAL A 301 15.65 -7.57 4.84
CA VAL A 301 15.48 -7.28 3.42
C VAL A 301 15.97 -5.88 3.03
N VAL A 302 16.47 -5.80 1.80
CA VAL A 302 16.70 -4.56 1.08
C VAL A 302 15.53 -4.33 0.14
N VAL A 303 14.85 -3.20 0.31
CA VAL A 303 13.72 -2.78 -0.53
C VAL A 303 14.20 -1.73 -1.52
N THR A 304 13.87 -1.88 -2.80
CA THR A 304 14.14 -0.85 -3.82
C THR A 304 13.15 0.30 -3.71
N ALA A 305 13.41 1.40 -4.43
CA ALA A 305 12.42 2.47 -4.52
C ALA A 305 11.06 1.93 -5.02
N PRO A 306 9.95 2.22 -4.30
CA PRO A 306 8.62 1.82 -4.72
C PRO A 306 8.22 2.54 -6.01
N SER A 307 7.41 1.88 -6.82
CA SER A 307 6.91 2.42 -8.09
C SER A 307 5.50 1.94 -8.40
N VAL A 308 4.80 2.67 -9.27
CA VAL A 308 3.46 2.32 -9.73
C VAL A 308 3.47 1.55 -11.05
N SER A 309 2.31 0.99 -11.40
CA SER A 309 2.06 0.43 -12.73
C SER A 309 1.70 1.54 -13.72
N TYR A 310 2.43 1.60 -14.83
CA TYR A 310 2.13 2.48 -15.96
C TYR A 310 1.47 1.69 -17.09
N LYS A 311 0.69 2.37 -17.92
CA LYS A 311 0.15 1.78 -19.15
C LYS A 311 0.76 2.46 -20.36
N VAL A 312 1.17 1.66 -21.34
CA VAL A 312 1.85 2.14 -22.53
C VAL A 312 1.13 1.61 -23.76
N LYS A 313 0.78 2.51 -24.67
CA LYS A 313 0.16 2.16 -25.94
C LYS A 313 1.23 1.99 -27.00
N ILE A 314 1.37 0.77 -27.52
CA ILE A 314 2.39 0.42 -28.51
C ILE A 314 1.83 0.38 -29.93
N VAL A 315 2.70 0.61 -30.91
CA VAL A 315 2.37 0.59 -32.33
C VAL A 315 3.12 -0.51 -33.09
N GLY A 316 2.48 -0.99 -34.16
CA GLY A 316 3.02 -2.01 -35.06
C GLY A 316 2.47 -3.41 -34.77
N ALA A 317 1.88 -4.04 -35.78
CA ALA A 317 1.23 -5.35 -35.65
C ALA A 317 2.15 -6.46 -35.10
N LYS A 318 3.44 -6.41 -35.45
CA LYS A 318 4.46 -7.34 -34.93
C LYS A 318 4.72 -7.14 -33.43
N ASN A 319 4.80 -5.89 -32.98
CA ASN A 319 5.04 -5.54 -31.58
C ASN A 319 3.81 -5.86 -30.73
N ILE A 320 2.61 -5.56 -31.22
CA ILE A 320 1.34 -5.91 -30.54
C ILE A 320 1.25 -7.41 -30.28
N LYS A 321 1.66 -8.24 -31.25
CA LYS A 321 1.70 -9.70 -31.07
C LYS A 321 2.77 -10.14 -30.06
N GLN A 322 3.90 -9.45 -29.98
CA GLN A 322 4.99 -9.76 -29.05
C GLN A 322 4.63 -9.42 -27.59
N TYR A 323 4.02 -8.27 -27.35
CA TYR A 323 3.65 -7.82 -26.01
C TYR A 323 2.24 -8.28 -25.58
N GLY A 324 1.56 -9.06 -26.42
CA GLY A 324 0.26 -9.67 -26.09
C GLY A 324 -0.94 -8.71 -26.15
N GLY A 325 -0.74 -7.46 -26.61
CA GLY A 325 -1.80 -6.46 -26.70
C GLY A 325 -1.30 -5.09 -27.13
N GLU A 326 -2.22 -4.20 -27.51
CA GLU A 326 -1.92 -2.80 -27.84
C GLU A 326 -1.58 -1.98 -26.58
N MET A 327 -2.17 -2.34 -25.45
CA MET A 327 -1.95 -1.72 -24.15
C MET A 327 -1.09 -2.63 -23.28
N VAL A 328 0.15 -2.21 -23.01
CA VAL A 328 1.11 -2.94 -22.19
C VAL A 328 1.13 -2.32 -20.80
N THR A 329 0.99 -3.14 -19.76
CA THR A 329 1.17 -2.70 -18.37
C THR A 329 2.62 -2.88 -17.98
N VAL A 330 3.25 -1.81 -17.52
CA VAL A 330 4.67 -1.76 -17.15
C VAL A 330 4.78 -1.43 -15.67
N ASN A 331 5.17 -2.40 -14.87
CA ASN A 331 5.44 -2.27 -13.44
C ASN A 331 6.93 -2.31 -13.10
N ASN A 332 7.80 -2.65 -14.07
CA ASN A 332 9.25 -2.59 -13.96
C ASN A 332 9.79 -1.59 -15.02
N PRO A 333 10.50 -0.53 -14.60
CA PRO A 333 11.13 0.42 -15.52
C PRO A 333 12.02 -0.21 -16.60
N LEU A 334 12.64 -1.36 -16.30
CA LEU A 334 13.52 -2.07 -17.23
C LEU A 334 12.77 -2.72 -18.38
N LEU A 335 11.52 -3.14 -18.15
CA LEU A 335 10.66 -3.77 -19.15
C LEU A 335 9.90 -2.74 -20.01
N MET A 336 10.21 -1.45 -19.84
CA MET A 336 9.55 -0.40 -20.60
C MET A 336 9.88 -0.54 -22.10
N PRO A 337 8.87 -0.59 -22.98
CA PRO A 337 9.08 -0.70 -24.42
C PRO A 337 9.96 0.44 -24.98
N ASP A 338 10.65 0.17 -26.08
CA ASP A 338 11.47 1.18 -26.74
C ASP A 338 10.63 2.41 -27.13
N PRO A 339 11.08 3.65 -26.87
CA PRO A 339 10.31 4.85 -27.18
C PRO A 339 9.87 4.96 -28.65
N SER A 340 10.59 4.33 -29.59
CA SER A 340 10.25 4.31 -31.02
C SER A 340 8.97 3.53 -31.35
N ILE A 341 8.59 2.57 -30.50
CA ILE A 341 7.40 1.74 -30.69
C ILE A 341 6.23 2.19 -29.81
N VAL A 342 6.40 3.26 -29.03
CA VAL A 342 5.38 3.80 -28.13
C VAL A 342 4.70 5.00 -28.76
N LYS A 343 3.37 5.03 -28.70
CA LYS A 343 2.55 6.17 -29.12
C LYS A 343 2.18 7.07 -27.95
N GLU A 344 1.67 6.48 -26.87
CA GLU A 344 1.10 7.20 -25.73
C GLU A 344 1.49 6.52 -24.41
N TYR A 345 1.73 7.33 -23.39
CA TYR A 345 1.99 6.89 -22.02
C TYR A 345 0.83 7.29 -21.13
N PHE A 346 0.47 6.41 -20.20
CA PHE A 346 -0.58 6.65 -19.24
C PHE A 346 -0.06 6.40 -17.83
N GLU A 347 -0.30 7.36 -16.95
CA GLU A 347 0.03 7.25 -15.52
C GLU A 347 -1.24 7.04 -14.70
N PRO A 348 -1.17 6.27 -13.59
CA PRO A 348 -2.28 6.13 -12.67
C PRO A 348 -2.50 7.43 -11.91
N MET A 349 -3.77 7.79 -11.74
CA MET A 349 -4.22 9.01 -11.10
C MET A 349 -5.05 8.67 -9.86
N ALA A 350 -4.97 9.52 -8.85
CA ALA A 350 -5.74 9.43 -7.62
C ALA A 350 -6.34 10.79 -7.25
N ILE A 351 -7.49 10.77 -6.59
CA ILE A 351 -8.03 11.94 -5.89
C ILE A 351 -7.55 11.86 -4.46
N GLY A 352 -6.71 12.81 -4.06
CA GLY A 352 -6.29 13.00 -2.68
C GLY A 352 -7.23 13.96 -1.97
N THR A 353 -7.72 13.55 -0.80
CA THR A 353 -8.49 14.38 0.14
C THR A 353 -7.57 14.77 1.30
N ILE A 354 -7.38 16.07 1.50
CA ILE A 354 -6.57 16.64 2.59
C ILE A 354 -7.50 17.41 3.51
N ILE A 355 -7.44 17.12 4.81
CA ILE A 355 -8.12 17.92 5.84
C ILE A 355 -7.08 18.52 6.76
N SER A 356 -7.11 19.83 6.94
CA SER A 356 -6.13 20.58 7.72
C SER A 356 -6.75 21.87 8.27
N PRO A 357 -6.16 22.47 9.32
CA PRO A 357 -6.42 23.86 9.65
C PRO A 357 -6.14 24.80 8.46
N ASP A 358 -6.95 25.86 8.34
CA ASP A 358 -6.89 26.90 7.32
C ASP A 358 -5.55 27.65 7.32
N THR A 359 -4.89 27.74 8.47
CA THR A 359 -3.59 28.38 8.67
C THR A 359 -2.48 27.83 7.77
N TYR A 360 -2.57 26.55 7.36
CA TYR A 360 -1.56 25.88 6.53
C TYR A 360 -1.89 25.85 5.04
N LEU A 361 -3.01 26.47 4.62
CA LEU A 361 -3.53 26.38 3.26
C LEU A 361 -2.47 26.69 2.19
N SER A 362 -1.74 27.79 2.34
CA SER A 362 -0.75 28.22 1.33
C SER A 362 0.40 27.22 1.16
N GLU A 363 0.89 26.65 2.27
CA GLU A 363 1.97 25.67 2.25
C GLU A 363 1.51 24.36 1.61
N ILE A 364 0.29 23.90 1.95
CA ILE A 364 -0.33 22.72 1.36
C ILE A 364 -0.52 22.92 -0.15
N MET A 365 -1.06 24.07 -0.57
CA MET A 365 -1.24 24.37 -1.99
C MET A 365 0.08 24.33 -2.76
N SER A 366 1.17 24.86 -2.17
CA SER A 366 2.51 24.80 -2.76
C SER A 366 2.98 23.36 -2.91
N LEU A 367 2.87 22.54 -1.85
CA LEU A 367 3.23 21.12 -1.88
C LEU A 367 2.43 20.36 -2.94
N CYS A 368 1.11 20.58 -3.01
CA CYS A 368 0.26 19.97 -4.02
C CYS A 368 0.69 20.36 -5.44
N MET A 369 1.04 21.62 -5.67
CA MET A 369 1.48 22.12 -6.99
C MET A 369 2.82 21.51 -7.41
N ASP A 370 3.78 21.42 -6.49
CA ASP A 370 5.09 20.77 -6.71
C ASP A 370 4.96 19.29 -7.08
N ARG A 371 3.88 18.65 -6.59
CA ARG A 371 3.52 17.25 -6.82
C ARG A 371 2.57 17.05 -7.99
N ARG A 372 2.44 18.06 -8.88
CA ARG A 372 1.58 18.06 -10.07
C ARG A 372 0.08 17.90 -9.77
N GLY A 373 -0.34 18.30 -8.57
CA GLY A 373 -1.74 18.27 -8.14
C GLY A 373 -2.59 19.29 -8.89
N GLN A 374 -3.75 18.85 -9.36
CA GLN A 374 -4.78 19.71 -9.93
C GLN A 374 -5.90 19.87 -8.90
N SER A 375 -6.14 21.10 -8.44
CA SER A 375 -7.23 21.38 -7.49
C SER A 375 -8.58 20.99 -8.11
N LYS A 376 -9.40 20.30 -7.31
CA LYS A 376 -10.75 19.87 -7.68
C LYS A 376 -11.80 20.62 -6.89
N SER A 377 -11.70 20.60 -5.57
CA SER A 377 -12.65 21.24 -4.68
C SER A 377 -11.94 21.77 -3.44
N THR A 378 -12.56 22.78 -2.82
CA THR A 378 -12.14 23.34 -1.55
C THR A 378 -13.40 23.70 -0.79
N GLN A 379 -13.54 23.15 0.41
CA GLN A 379 -14.70 23.34 1.26
C GLN A 379 -14.25 23.65 2.68
N ASN A 380 -14.86 24.67 3.29
CA ASN A 380 -14.66 24.94 4.71
C ASN A 380 -15.59 24.01 5.50
N ILE A 381 -15.03 23.19 6.38
CA ILE A 381 -15.78 22.31 7.28
C ILE A 381 -16.38 23.14 8.41
N ASP A 382 -15.57 24.06 8.94
CA ASP A 382 -15.92 25.06 9.93
C ASP A 382 -15.07 26.32 9.71
N ASN A 383 -15.01 27.21 10.71
CA ASN A 383 -14.26 28.47 10.61
C ASN A 383 -12.74 28.33 10.68
N ARG A 384 -12.21 27.13 10.96
CA ARG A 384 -10.77 26.86 11.16
C ARG A 384 -10.25 25.70 10.34
N THR A 385 -11.12 24.84 9.82
CA THR A 385 -10.78 23.57 9.20
C THR A 385 -11.26 23.55 7.77
N ILE A 386 -10.36 23.17 6.87
CA ILE A 386 -10.61 23.11 5.43
C ILE A 386 -10.42 21.68 4.92
N MET A 387 -11.27 21.32 3.96
CA MET A 387 -11.14 20.11 3.15
C MET A 387 -10.75 20.50 1.74
N LEU A 388 -9.65 19.92 1.26
CA LEU A 388 -9.11 20.15 -0.07
C LEU A 388 -9.14 18.82 -0.83
N GLN A 389 -9.63 18.84 -2.07
CA GLN A 389 -9.50 17.71 -2.98
C GLN A 389 -8.61 18.08 -4.16
N TYR A 390 -7.64 17.23 -4.42
CA TYR A 390 -6.69 17.39 -5.51
C TYR A 390 -6.60 16.10 -6.31
N LYS A 391 -6.55 16.21 -7.63
CA LYS A 391 -6.20 15.10 -8.50
C LYS A 391 -4.68 15.05 -8.65
N PHE A 392 -4.07 13.92 -8.30
CA PHE A 392 -2.63 13.69 -8.39
C PHE A 392 -2.30 12.49 -9.28
N PRO A 393 -1.15 12.49 -9.93
CA PRO A 393 -0.51 11.26 -10.35
C PRO A 393 -0.08 10.44 -9.13
N LEU A 394 -0.47 9.17 -9.08
CA LEU A 394 -0.29 8.31 -7.91
C LEU A 394 1.19 8.18 -7.50
N ASN A 395 2.12 8.14 -8.48
CA ASN A 395 3.56 8.09 -8.22
C ASN A 395 4.10 9.31 -7.44
N GLU A 396 3.43 10.46 -7.51
CA GLU A 396 3.86 11.69 -6.84
C GLU A 396 3.46 11.73 -5.36
N ILE A 397 2.37 11.04 -5.01
CA ILE A 397 1.79 11.03 -3.66
C ILE A 397 2.14 9.78 -2.85
N ILE A 398 2.55 8.70 -3.52
CA ILE A 398 3.02 7.51 -2.82
C ILE A 398 4.23 7.88 -1.97
N VAL A 399 5.25 8.50 -2.55
CA VAL A 399 6.52 8.69 -1.83
C VAL A 399 6.67 10.08 -1.22
N ASP A 400 6.96 10.11 0.08
CA ASP A 400 7.35 11.27 0.91
C ASP A 400 6.24 12.35 1.04
N PHE A 401 5.14 12.24 0.30
CA PHE A 401 4.08 13.26 0.28
C PHE A 401 3.41 13.41 1.64
N PHE A 402 3.02 12.29 2.26
CA PHE A 402 2.34 12.33 3.55
C PHE A 402 3.26 12.82 4.67
N ASP A 403 4.53 12.44 4.65
CA ASP A 403 5.52 12.89 5.63
C ASP A 403 5.84 14.38 5.46
N GLU A 404 6.00 14.86 4.22
CA GLU A 404 6.15 16.28 3.92
C GLU A 404 4.90 17.06 4.36
N LEU A 405 3.70 16.56 4.06
CA LEU A 405 2.43 17.16 4.46
C LEU A 405 2.32 17.26 5.99
N LYS A 406 2.66 16.19 6.71
CA LYS A 406 2.72 16.21 8.18
C LYS A 406 3.77 17.21 8.68
N SER A 407 4.94 17.26 8.06
CA SER A 407 6.00 18.18 8.48
C SER A 407 5.60 19.64 8.34
N ILE A 408 5.00 20.04 7.21
CA ILE A 408 4.58 21.44 7.00
C ILE A 408 3.40 21.82 7.91
N THR A 409 2.52 20.86 8.21
CA THR A 409 1.34 21.12 9.04
C THR A 409 1.54 20.80 10.51
N SER A 410 2.77 20.57 10.98
CA SER A 410 3.05 20.14 12.36
C SER A 410 2.26 18.90 12.80
N GLY A 411 1.87 18.05 11.85
CA GLY A 411 1.07 16.85 12.06
C GLY A 411 -0.43 17.06 12.12
N TYR A 412 -0.93 18.28 11.89
CA TYR A 412 -2.37 18.57 11.93
C TYR A 412 -3.13 18.12 10.68
N ALA A 413 -2.44 17.98 9.53
CA ALA A 413 -3.10 17.51 8.31
C ALA A 413 -3.32 15.99 8.33
N SER A 414 -4.49 15.60 7.85
CA SER A 414 -4.80 14.22 7.47
C SER A 414 -4.92 14.12 5.95
N PHE A 415 -4.59 12.95 5.41
CA PHE A 415 -4.59 12.69 3.98
C PHE A 415 -5.15 11.29 3.73
N ASP A 416 -6.00 11.19 2.73
CA ASP A 416 -6.53 9.95 2.18
C ASP A 416 -6.60 10.07 0.65
N TYR A 417 -6.61 8.97 -0.09
CA TYR A 417 -6.68 9.03 -1.55
C TYR A 417 -7.43 7.85 -2.18
N GLU A 418 -8.05 8.11 -3.33
CA GLU A 418 -8.78 7.10 -4.09
C GLU A 418 -8.29 7.04 -5.54
N GLU A 419 -7.97 5.85 -6.06
CA GLU A 419 -7.55 5.68 -7.46
C GLU A 419 -8.74 5.94 -8.41
N ILE A 420 -8.53 6.77 -9.43
CA ILE A 420 -9.55 7.12 -10.43
C ILE A 420 -9.21 6.61 -11.85
N GLY A 421 -8.19 5.76 -11.96
CA GLY A 421 -7.76 5.15 -13.22
C GLY A 421 -6.56 5.85 -13.86
N TYR A 422 -6.46 5.79 -15.18
CA TYR A 422 -5.26 6.16 -15.93
C TYR A 422 -5.52 7.37 -16.82
N GLU A 423 -4.58 8.33 -16.82
CA GLU A 423 -4.62 9.51 -17.69
C GLU A 423 -3.37 9.61 -18.56
N LEU A 424 -3.52 10.23 -19.73
CA LEU A 424 -2.43 10.48 -20.67
C LEU A 424 -1.38 11.39 -20.03
N SER A 425 -0.11 11.00 -20.12
CA SER A 425 0.99 11.75 -19.51
C SER A 425 2.27 11.72 -20.35
N SER A 426 3.18 12.64 -20.04
CA SER A 426 4.50 12.73 -20.68
C SER A 426 5.55 12.04 -19.80
N LEU A 427 5.67 10.73 -19.94
CA LEU A 427 6.61 9.91 -19.18
C LEU A 427 7.90 9.63 -19.96
N THR A 428 9.01 9.55 -19.23
CA THR A 428 10.32 9.21 -19.78
C THR A 428 11.03 8.23 -18.87
N LYS A 429 11.73 7.26 -19.47
CA LYS A 429 12.65 6.38 -18.76
C LYS A 429 13.95 7.14 -18.47
N MET A 430 14.29 7.30 -17.20
CA MET A 430 15.54 7.91 -16.76
C MET A 430 16.49 6.83 -16.25
N ASN A 431 17.66 6.75 -16.88
CA ASN A 431 18.74 5.85 -16.51
C ASN A 431 19.79 6.61 -15.69
N ILE A 432 20.36 5.95 -14.69
CA ILE A 432 21.54 6.43 -13.98
C ILE A 432 22.78 5.75 -14.56
N LEU A 433 23.80 6.56 -14.88
CA LEU A 433 25.08 6.10 -15.39
C LEU A 433 26.20 6.44 -14.42
N ILE A 434 27.05 5.45 -14.15
CA ILE A 434 28.26 5.61 -13.35
C ILE A 434 29.44 5.30 -14.26
N ASN A 435 30.29 6.31 -14.49
CA ASN A 435 31.36 6.26 -15.50
C ASN A 435 30.89 5.81 -16.89
N GLY A 436 29.66 6.17 -17.27
CA GLY A 436 29.06 5.82 -18.56
C GLY A 436 28.47 4.42 -18.65
N LYS A 437 28.48 3.64 -17.55
CA LYS A 437 27.77 2.36 -17.47
C LYS A 437 26.41 2.55 -16.82
N GLU A 438 25.36 2.05 -17.44
CA GLU A 438 24.00 2.08 -16.90
C GLU A 438 23.90 1.17 -15.66
N VAL A 439 23.15 1.66 -14.68
CA VAL A 439 22.83 0.94 -13.45
C VAL A 439 21.33 0.69 -13.44
N ASP A 440 20.95 -0.54 -13.78
CA ASP A 440 19.58 -0.93 -14.07
C ASP A 440 18.64 -0.69 -12.87
N GLU A 441 19.08 -1.01 -11.66
CA GLU A 441 18.24 -0.93 -10.45
C GLU A 441 17.90 0.51 -10.02
N LEU A 442 18.67 1.49 -10.52
CA LEU A 442 18.40 2.92 -10.29
C LEU A 442 17.58 3.54 -11.43
N THR A 443 17.23 2.75 -12.45
CA THR A 443 16.39 3.20 -13.55
C THR A 443 14.98 3.45 -13.05
N THR A 444 14.45 4.63 -13.36
CA THR A 444 13.13 5.07 -12.88
C THR A 444 12.32 5.68 -14.01
N ILE A 445 11.00 5.57 -13.91
CA ILE A 445 10.07 6.26 -14.80
C ILE A 445 9.71 7.58 -14.13
N VAL A 446 9.89 8.67 -14.86
CA VAL A 446 9.64 10.03 -14.36
C VAL A 446 8.89 10.84 -15.40
N HIS A 447 8.09 11.80 -14.91
CA HIS A 447 7.49 12.80 -15.78
C HIS A 447 8.57 13.72 -16.37
N SER A 448 8.45 14.04 -17.66
CA SER A 448 9.45 14.83 -18.40
C SER A 448 9.81 16.16 -17.74
N SER A 449 8.85 16.84 -17.10
CA SER A 449 9.10 18.12 -16.42
C SER A 449 9.96 17.98 -15.15
N ARG A 450 9.88 16.84 -14.45
CA ARG A 450 10.59 16.61 -13.18
C ARG A 450 11.91 15.87 -13.34
N ALA A 451 12.20 15.33 -14.52
CA ALA A 451 13.34 14.44 -14.72
C ALA A 451 14.69 15.05 -14.31
N ARG A 452 14.89 16.37 -14.51
CA ARG A 452 16.10 17.07 -14.08
C ARG A 452 16.24 17.16 -12.56
N LEU A 453 15.15 17.45 -11.86
CA LEU A 453 15.12 17.56 -10.40
C LEU A 453 15.34 16.20 -9.74
N VAL A 454 14.57 15.19 -10.17
CA VAL A 454 14.67 13.82 -9.64
C VAL A 454 16.04 13.23 -9.91
N GLY A 455 16.54 13.38 -11.15
CA GLY A 455 17.88 12.95 -11.53
C GLY A 455 18.96 13.59 -10.66
N ARG A 456 18.91 14.92 -10.46
CA ARG A 456 19.90 15.60 -9.60
C ARG A 456 19.85 15.15 -8.15
N SER A 457 18.65 15.02 -7.57
CA SER A 457 18.47 14.53 -6.20
C SER A 457 19.08 13.13 -6.03
N MET A 458 18.80 12.23 -6.97
CA MET A 458 19.36 10.87 -6.96
C MET A 458 20.90 10.87 -7.05
N LEU A 459 21.48 11.72 -7.90
CA LEU A 459 22.93 11.85 -8.04
C LEU A 459 23.60 12.41 -6.78
N LEU A 460 22.95 13.31 -6.05
CA LEU A 460 23.48 13.84 -4.78
C LEU A 460 23.54 12.75 -3.71
N ARG A 461 22.48 11.94 -3.57
CA ARG A 461 22.49 10.80 -2.65
C ARG A 461 23.58 9.78 -3.00
N LEU A 462 23.73 9.48 -4.29
CA LEU A 462 24.81 8.61 -4.78
C LEU A 462 26.20 9.16 -4.46
N LYS A 463 26.39 10.47 -4.59
CA LYS A 463 27.65 11.15 -4.29
C LYS A 463 28.02 11.07 -2.81
N GLU A 464 27.03 11.09 -1.93
CA GLU A 464 27.23 10.94 -0.48
C GLU A 464 27.48 9.48 -0.08
N ALA A 465 26.82 8.53 -0.73
CA ALA A 465 26.93 7.10 -0.41
C ALA A 465 28.20 6.45 -0.98
N ILE A 466 28.64 6.82 -2.18
CA ILE A 466 29.78 6.20 -2.86
C ILE A 466 31.10 6.77 -2.31
N PRO A 467 32.00 5.92 -1.78
CA PRO A 467 33.28 6.38 -1.26
C PRO A 467 34.17 6.96 -2.37
N GLN A 468 35.02 7.93 -2.01
CA GLN A 468 35.97 8.53 -2.95
C GLN A 468 36.96 7.48 -3.47
N GLN A 469 37.25 7.55 -4.77
CA GLN A 469 38.20 6.67 -5.45
C GLN A 469 39.49 7.41 -5.80
N LEU A 470 40.53 6.68 -6.21
CA LEU A 470 41.80 7.27 -6.69
C LEU A 470 41.64 8.08 -8.00
N TYR A 471 40.51 7.93 -8.69
CA TYR A 471 40.12 8.66 -9.87
C TYR A 471 38.74 9.31 -9.65
N ALA A 472 38.42 10.31 -10.48
CA ALA A 472 37.12 10.98 -10.41
C ALA A 472 36.03 10.07 -10.98
N VAL A 473 34.95 9.89 -10.24
CA VAL A 473 33.79 9.10 -10.67
C VAL A 473 32.73 10.05 -11.19
N ALA A 474 32.32 9.87 -12.44
CA ALA A 474 31.25 10.65 -13.05
C ALA A 474 29.91 9.96 -12.81
N LEU A 475 28.98 10.67 -12.17
CA LEU A 475 27.59 10.25 -11.97
C LEU A 475 26.71 11.06 -12.92
N GLN A 476 25.88 10.39 -13.70
CA GLN A 476 25.04 11.02 -14.72
C GLN A 476 23.63 10.46 -14.67
N ALA A 477 22.63 11.31 -14.88
CA ALA A 477 21.27 10.90 -15.16
C ALA A 477 20.98 11.20 -16.63
N ALA A 478 20.55 10.20 -17.39
CA ALA A 478 20.28 10.34 -18.82
C ALA A 478 18.90 9.83 -19.21
N ILE A 479 18.37 10.40 -20.29
CA ILE A 479 17.11 10.02 -20.94
C ILE A 479 17.42 9.82 -22.41
N GLY A 480 17.20 8.61 -22.94
CA GLY A 480 17.48 8.29 -24.35
C GLY A 480 18.91 8.66 -24.78
N GLY A 481 19.90 8.45 -23.90
CA GLY A 481 21.31 8.78 -24.13
C GLY A 481 21.69 10.26 -23.90
N LYS A 482 20.73 11.18 -23.74
CA LYS A 482 21.01 12.58 -23.42
C LYS A 482 21.15 12.77 -21.90
N VAL A 483 22.29 13.31 -21.47
CA VAL A 483 22.55 13.62 -20.05
C VAL A 483 21.74 14.84 -19.61
N VAL A 484 20.90 14.65 -18.60
CA VAL A 484 19.99 15.67 -18.03
C VAL A 484 20.57 16.30 -16.76
N ALA A 485 21.26 15.50 -15.95
CA ALA A 485 21.98 15.94 -14.76
C ALA A 485 23.31 15.21 -14.64
N ARG A 486 24.30 15.88 -14.02
CA ARG A 486 25.63 15.33 -13.80
C ARG A 486 26.20 15.82 -12.47
N GLU A 487 26.81 14.92 -11.73
CA GLU A 487 27.60 15.19 -10.53
C GLU A 487 28.91 14.39 -10.63
N ASP A 488 30.00 14.90 -10.07
CA ASP A 488 31.28 14.18 -10.05
C ASP A 488 31.76 13.98 -8.60
N ILE A 489 32.17 12.75 -8.27
CA ILE A 489 32.88 12.43 -7.03
C ILE A 489 34.36 12.75 -7.23
N LYS A 490 34.90 13.60 -6.36
CA LYS A 490 36.30 14.03 -6.44
C LYS A 490 37.23 12.85 -6.16
N ALA A 491 38.31 12.77 -6.94
CA ALA A 491 39.37 11.80 -6.71
C ALA A 491 40.10 12.11 -5.40
N ILE A 492 40.50 11.06 -4.69
CA ILE A 492 41.43 11.16 -3.56
C ILE A 492 42.74 11.75 -4.08
N LYS A 493 43.13 12.90 -3.51
CA LYS A 493 44.38 13.57 -3.87
C LYS A 493 45.52 13.01 -3.03
N LYS A 494 46.33 12.13 -3.62
CA LYS A 494 47.65 11.82 -3.04
C LYS A 494 48.59 12.99 -3.30
N ASN A 495 49.22 13.53 -2.26
CA ASN A 495 50.22 14.59 -2.43
C ASN A 495 51.52 14.01 -3.03
N VAL A 496 51.56 13.93 -4.35
CA VAL A 496 52.70 13.40 -5.12
C VAL A 496 53.95 14.28 -5.00
N LEU A 497 53.79 15.51 -4.51
CA LEU A 497 54.85 16.50 -4.33
C LEU A 497 55.42 16.53 -2.90
N ALA A 498 54.89 15.72 -1.98
CA ALA A 498 55.30 15.73 -0.57
C ALA A 498 56.80 15.45 -0.35
N LYS A 499 57.46 14.72 -1.27
CA LYS A 499 58.90 14.42 -1.24
C LYS A 499 59.73 15.32 -2.17
N CYS A 500 59.13 16.34 -2.78
CA CYS A 500 59.82 17.30 -3.63
C CYS A 500 60.32 18.47 -2.78
N TYR A 501 61.57 18.39 -2.33
CA TYR A 501 62.25 19.50 -1.66
C TYR A 501 62.99 20.33 -2.71
N GLY A 502 62.56 21.59 -2.93
CA GLY A 502 63.21 22.54 -3.86
C GLY A 502 62.31 23.20 -4.91
N GLY A 503 62.91 24.15 -5.65
CA GLY A 503 62.26 24.99 -6.67
C GLY A 503 62.20 24.41 -8.08
N ASP A 504 62.63 23.17 -8.30
CA ASP A 504 62.65 22.55 -9.63
C ASP A 504 61.23 22.25 -10.16
N ILE A 505 60.74 23.17 -11.00
CA ILE A 505 59.42 23.12 -11.63
C ILE A 505 59.31 21.93 -12.58
N THR A 506 60.39 21.53 -13.25
CA THR A 506 60.37 20.45 -14.25
C THR A 506 60.11 19.09 -13.59
N ARG A 507 60.72 18.81 -12.43
CA ARG A 507 60.46 17.60 -11.66
C ARG A 507 59.03 17.53 -11.12
N LYS A 508 58.47 18.65 -10.66
CA LYS A 508 57.07 18.76 -10.22
C LYS A 508 56.11 18.48 -11.38
N MET A 509 56.33 19.11 -12.54
CA MET A 509 55.54 18.89 -13.77
C MET A 509 55.56 17.42 -14.20
N LYS A 510 56.74 16.77 -14.19
CA LYS A 510 56.88 15.36 -14.59
C LYS A 510 56.11 14.40 -13.67
N LEU A 511 56.12 14.65 -12.36
CA LEU A 511 55.36 13.85 -11.39
C LEU A 511 53.85 14.06 -11.53
N LEU A 512 53.40 15.30 -11.73
CA LEU A 512 52.00 15.62 -11.99
C LEU A 512 51.49 14.98 -13.29
N LYS A 513 52.31 15.02 -14.35
CA LYS A 513 51.97 14.39 -15.65
C LYS A 513 51.83 12.88 -15.52
N ARG A 514 52.79 12.21 -14.87
CA ARG A 514 52.72 10.76 -14.57
C ARG A 514 51.51 10.40 -13.71
N HIS A 515 51.17 11.21 -12.72
CA HIS A 515 49.99 10.98 -11.88
C HIS A 515 48.70 11.14 -12.68
N SER A 516 48.59 12.19 -13.51
CA SER A 516 47.46 12.41 -14.39
C SER A 516 47.28 11.28 -15.42
N GLU A 517 48.37 10.76 -15.99
CA GLU A 517 48.33 9.63 -16.94
C GLU A 517 47.87 8.34 -16.23
N LYS A 518 48.39 8.07 -15.02
CA LYS A 518 47.91 6.95 -14.19
C LYS A 518 46.44 7.08 -13.83
N GLN A 519 45.96 8.26 -13.46
CA GLN A 519 44.53 8.48 -13.18
C GLN A 519 43.66 8.31 -14.42
N LYS A 520 44.11 8.75 -15.60
CA LYS A 520 43.40 8.53 -16.87
C LYS A 520 43.32 7.05 -17.22
N ALA A 521 44.41 6.30 -17.06
CA ALA A 521 44.42 4.85 -17.26
C ALA A 521 43.48 4.12 -16.29
N LEU A 522 43.52 4.50 -14.99
CA LEU A 522 42.62 3.97 -13.97
C LEU A 522 41.15 4.27 -14.26
N ARG A 523 40.83 5.41 -14.87
CA ARG A 523 39.46 5.77 -15.24
C ARG A 523 38.92 4.96 -16.43
N LEU A 524 39.77 4.61 -17.40
CA LEU A 524 39.37 3.83 -18.57
C LEU A 524 39.17 2.34 -18.25
N ILE A 525 39.95 1.82 -17.29
CA ILE A 525 39.93 0.41 -16.89
C ILE A 525 39.01 0.19 -15.67
N GLY A 526 38.85 1.21 -14.82
CA GLY A 526 38.16 1.10 -13.55
C GLY A 526 36.65 0.97 -13.70
N ASN A 527 36.17 -0.27 -13.55
CA ASN A 527 34.82 -0.48 -13.04
C ASN A 527 34.78 0.04 -11.61
N VAL A 528 33.91 1.01 -11.35
CA VAL A 528 33.58 1.37 -9.97
C VAL A 528 32.67 0.26 -9.48
N GLU A 529 33.23 -0.69 -8.73
CA GLU A 529 32.41 -1.58 -7.92
C GLU A 529 31.79 -0.74 -6.81
N ILE A 530 30.48 -0.53 -6.91
CA ILE A 530 29.72 0.14 -5.86
C ILE A 530 29.64 -0.85 -4.71
N PRO A 531 30.12 -0.49 -3.51
CA PRO A 531 29.91 -1.35 -2.35
C PRO A 531 28.42 -1.62 -2.17
N ARG A 532 28.05 -2.88 -1.91
CA ARG A 532 26.64 -3.26 -1.70
C ARG A 532 25.98 -2.36 -0.65
N ASP A 533 26.69 -2.02 0.42
CA ASP A 533 26.20 -1.12 1.48
C ASP A 533 25.90 0.30 0.97
N ALA A 534 26.71 0.83 0.05
CA ALA A 534 26.49 2.15 -0.54
C ALA A 534 25.25 2.13 -1.45
N PHE A 535 25.03 1.02 -2.15
CA PHE A 535 23.84 0.81 -2.97
C PHE A 535 22.57 0.69 -2.13
N ILE A 536 22.65 -0.12 -1.06
CA ILE A 536 21.59 -0.28 -0.06
C ILE A 536 21.25 1.06 0.57
N LYS A 537 22.23 1.90 0.92
CA LYS A 537 21.98 3.26 1.47
C LYS A 537 21.25 4.19 0.51
N VAL A 538 21.39 4.00 -0.80
CA VAL A 538 20.71 4.85 -1.81
C VAL A 538 19.30 4.35 -2.08
N LEU A 539 19.08 3.04 -1.94
CA LEU A 539 17.78 2.38 -2.11
C LEU A 539 16.91 2.44 -0.84
N LYS A 540 17.51 2.21 0.33
CA LYS A 540 16.88 2.45 1.64
C LYS A 540 16.65 3.96 1.75
N ARG A 541 15.40 4.38 1.50
CA ARG A 541 14.93 5.67 1.98
C ARG A 541 14.83 5.54 3.50
N SER A 542 15.67 6.31 4.19
CA SER A 542 15.64 6.47 5.65
C SER A 542 14.35 7.13 6.09
#